data_AF-A0A521TDK1-F1
#
_entry.id   AF-A0A521TDK1-F1
#
_cell.length_a   1.000
_cell.length_b   1.000
_cell.length_c   1.000
_cell.angle_alpha   90.00
_cell.angle_beta   90.00
_cell.angle_gamma   90.00
#
_symmetry.space_group_name_H-M   'P 1'
#
loop_
_entity.id
_entity.type
_entity.pdbx_description
1 polymer ?
#
loop_
_entity_poly.entity_id
_entity_poly.type
_entity_poly.pdbx_seq_one_letter_code
_entity_poly.pdbx_strand_id
1 'polypeptide(L)'
;MGYLGNHLATMVTGVFAAILTGLWPYFVGFAPILNFVFIMAVPITWFLTFACWISQKSTDYMHKSKAHVSHSEKKSLSNLQTIQIYTSDGKQVSHTEIKTAQSELSGELNKLKETVKLKDSEIERLNQEISNLQTLVQIESLKTELANLKMLASKSKTKNN
;
A
#
# COMPACT_ATOMS: atom_id res chain seq x y z
N MET A 1 -0.60 7.35 -24.85
CA MET A 1 -1.98 7.81 -25.14
C MET A 1 -2.10 9.27 -24.74
N GLY A 2 -2.63 10.12 -25.62
CA GLY A 2 -2.52 11.58 -25.53
C GLY A 2 -3.25 12.22 -24.35
N TYR A 3 -2.73 13.37 -23.91
CA TYR A 3 -3.22 14.24 -22.82
C TYR A 3 -4.74 14.49 -22.84
N LEU A 4 -5.35 14.45 -24.02
CA LEU A 4 -6.79 14.59 -24.22
C LEU A 4 -7.61 13.38 -23.76
N GLY A 5 -7.06 12.16 -23.81
CA GLY A 5 -7.79 10.94 -23.44
C GLY A 5 -8.05 10.81 -21.93
N ASN A 6 -7.07 11.21 -21.10
CA ASN A 6 -7.22 11.19 -19.65
C ASN A 6 -8.14 12.31 -19.13
N HIS A 7 -8.28 13.42 -19.86
CA HIS A 7 -9.12 14.56 -19.45
C HIS A 7 -10.47 14.65 -20.17
N LEU A 8 -10.75 13.73 -21.10
CA LEU A 8 -11.96 13.75 -21.92
C LEU A 8 -13.23 13.68 -21.07
N ALA A 9 -13.24 12.82 -20.04
CA ALA A 9 -14.41 12.60 -19.19
C ALA A 9 -14.76 13.82 -18.33
N THR A 10 -13.77 14.60 -17.87
CA THR A 10 -14.05 15.85 -17.14
C THR A 10 -14.48 16.95 -18.08
N MET A 11 -13.88 17.01 -19.28
CA MET A 11 -14.23 18.02 -20.27
C MET A 11 -15.68 17.83 -20.79
N VAL A 12 -16.07 16.61 -21.14
CA VAL A 12 -17.44 16.32 -21.59
C VAL A 12 -18.48 16.57 -20.49
N THR A 13 -18.20 16.16 -19.25
CA THR A 13 -19.12 16.35 -18.12
C THR A 13 -19.22 17.82 -17.71
N GLY A 14 -18.11 18.56 -17.74
CA GLY A 14 -18.09 19.99 -17.46
C GLY A 14 -18.79 20.83 -18.52
N VAL A 15 -18.59 20.52 -19.81
CA VAL A 15 -19.32 21.17 -20.91
C VAL A 15 -20.82 20.88 -20.81
N PHE A 16 -21.20 19.63 -20.51
CA PHE A 16 -22.60 19.26 -20.27
C PHE A 16 -23.21 20.03 -19.08
N ALA A 17 -22.50 20.14 -17.96
CA ALA A 17 -22.95 20.91 -16.79
C ALA A 17 -23.13 22.40 -17.12
N ALA A 18 -22.21 22.98 -17.90
CA ALA A 18 -22.30 24.38 -18.35
C ALA A 18 -23.51 24.62 -19.26
N ILE A 19 -23.76 23.72 -20.23
CA ILE A 19 -24.93 23.78 -21.10
C ILE A 19 -26.21 23.67 -20.26
N LEU A 20 -26.29 22.69 -19.35
CA LEU A 20 -27.46 22.47 -18.51
C LEU A 20 -27.74 23.68 -17.60
N THR A 21 -26.69 24.32 -17.07
CA THR A 21 -26.79 25.54 -16.26
C THR A 21 -27.24 26.74 -17.10
N GLY A 22 -26.70 26.91 -18.33
CA GLY A 22 -27.08 28.00 -19.22
C GLY A 22 -28.50 27.87 -19.80
N LEU A 23 -28.99 26.64 -19.92
CA LEU A 23 -30.32 26.33 -20.43
C LEU A 23 -31.41 26.52 -19.34
N TRP A 24 -31.01 26.51 -18.07
CA TRP A 24 -31.92 26.67 -16.92
C TRP A 24 -32.80 27.93 -16.98
N PRO A 25 -32.29 29.17 -17.14
CA PRO A 25 -33.14 30.38 -17.17
C PRO A 25 -34.17 30.38 -18.31
N TYR A 26 -33.92 29.64 -19.41
CA TYR A 26 -34.85 29.50 -20.52
C TYR A 26 -36.04 28.57 -20.18
N PHE A 27 -35.79 27.50 -19.43
CA PHE A 27 -36.83 26.52 -19.06
C PHE A 27 -37.58 26.85 -17.76
N VAL A 28 -37.07 27.76 -16.92
CA VAL A 28 -37.73 28.21 -15.68
C VAL A 28 -39.14 28.75 -15.91
N GLY A 29 -39.37 29.41 -17.05
CA GLY A 29 -40.68 30.01 -17.39
C GLY A 29 -41.68 29.08 -18.06
N PHE A 30 -41.27 27.86 -18.46
CA PHE A 30 -42.11 26.97 -19.28
C PHE A 30 -42.92 25.96 -18.46
N ALA A 31 -42.32 25.37 -17.42
CA ALA A 31 -43.05 24.49 -16.49
C ALA A 31 -42.38 24.40 -15.11
N PRO A 32 -43.13 24.46 -13.99
CA PRO A 32 -42.59 24.33 -12.64
C PRO A 32 -41.86 22.99 -12.39
N ILE A 33 -42.30 21.92 -13.05
CA ILE A 33 -41.70 20.58 -12.92
C ILE A 33 -40.26 20.54 -13.46
N LEU A 34 -39.97 21.28 -14.53
CA LEU A 34 -38.63 21.38 -15.12
C LEU A 34 -37.70 22.14 -14.18
N ASN A 35 -38.18 23.23 -13.57
CA ASN A 35 -37.41 24.01 -12.61
C ASN A 35 -36.91 23.14 -11.43
N PHE A 36 -37.79 22.29 -10.88
CA PHE A 36 -37.41 21.32 -9.84
C PHE A 36 -36.37 20.29 -10.30
N VAL A 37 -36.43 19.85 -11.56
CA VAL A 37 -35.38 18.97 -12.11
C VAL A 37 -34.06 19.71 -12.23
N PHE A 38 -34.05 20.97 -12.72
CA PHE A 38 -32.83 21.77 -12.85
C PHE A 38 -32.20 22.13 -11.49
N ILE A 39 -33.00 22.46 -10.45
CA ILE A 39 -32.47 22.81 -9.11
C ILE A 39 -31.67 21.67 -8.49
N MET A 40 -32.04 20.41 -8.78
CA MET A 40 -31.35 19.20 -8.30
C MET A 40 -30.27 18.74 -9.28
N ALA A 41 -30.54 18.77 -10.58
CA ALA A 41 -29.63 18.26 -11.59
C ALA A 41 -28.35 19.08 -11.69
N VAL A 42 -28.44 20.43 -11.69
CA VAL A 42 -27.29 21.33 -11.79
C VAL A 42 -26.21 21.02 -10.73
N PRO A 43 -26.51 21.02 -9.42
CA PRO A 43 -25.51 20.72 -8.41
C PRO A 43 -24.97 19.28 -8.51
N ILE A 44 -25.81 18.30 -8.88
CA ILE A 44 -25.36 16.91 -9.07
C ILE A 44 -24.35 16.80 -10.23
N THR A 45 -24.60 17.44 -11.37
CA THR A 45 -23.65 17.44 -12.51
C THR A 45 -22.35 18.18 -12.21
N TRP A 46 -22.41 19.28 -11.45
CA TRP A 46 -21.20 19.98 -11.00
C TRP A 46 -20.39 19.13 -10.03
N PHE A 47 -21.05 18.45 -9.10
CA PHE A 47 -20.42 17.49 -8.20
C PHE A 47 -19.76 16.33 -8.98
N LEU A 48 -20.45 15.77 -9.97
CA LEU A 48 -19.90 14.72 -10.84
C LEU A 48 -18.68 15.22 -11.64
N THR A 49 -18.70 16.46 -12.12
CA THR A 49 -17.56 17.08 -12.81
C THR A 49 -16.34 17.15 -11.89
N PHE A 50 -16.54 17.58 -10.63
CA PHE A 50 -15.48 17.60 -9.63
C PHE A 50 -14.98 16.19 -9.28
N ALA A 51 -15.89 15.22 -9.14
CA ALA A 51 -15.58 13.82 -8.91
C ALA A 51 -14.77 13.19 -10.06
N CYS A 52 -15.12 13.49 -11.31
CA CYS A 52 -14.36 13.08 -12.48
C CYS A 52 -12.97 13.73 -12.52
N TRP A 53 -12.86 15.00 -12.13
CA TRP A 53 -11.58 15.71 -12.05
C TRP A 53 -10.64 15.10 -11.01
N ILE A 54 -11.12 14.83 -9.78
CA ILE A 54 -10.31 14.19 -8.73
C ILE A 54 -9.93 12.76 -9.10
N SER A 55 -10.85 12.01 -9.74
CA SER A 55 -10.57 10.65 -10.21
C SER A 55 -9.43 10.64 -11.24
N GLN A 56 -9.43 11.57 -12.19
CA GLN A 56 -8.35 11.67 -13.19
C GLN A 56 -7.03 12.08 -12.54
N LYS A 57 -7.09 13.05 -11.62
CA LYS A 57 -5.90 13.49 -10.89
C LYS A 57 -5.26 12.34 -10.12
N SER A 58 -6.07 11.48 -9.48
CA SER A 58 -5.61 10.26 -8.79
C SER A 58 -4.94 9.25 -9.73
N THR A 59 -5.54 8.97 -10.89
CA THR A 59 -4.96 8.08 -11.90
C THR A 59 -3.63 8.62 -12.44
N ASP A 60 -3.52 9.92 -12.68
CA ASP A 60 -2.26 10.55 -13.10
C ASP A 60 -1.15 10.41 -12.04
N TYR A 61 -1.47 10.44 -10.75
CA TYR A 61 -0.50 10.17 -9.68
C TYR A 61 -0.02 8.70 -9.68
N MET A 62 -0.89 7.74 -9.98
CA MET A 62 -0.54 6.31 -10.04
C MET A 62 0.22 5.91 -11.31
N HIS A 63 -0.05 6.55 -12.45
CA HIS A 63 0.71 6.27 -13.69
C HIS A 63 2.06 6.98 -13.73
N LYS A 64 2.27 8.08 -12.98
CA LYS A 64 3.59 8.73 -12.85
C LYS A 64 4.60 7.86 -12.09
N SER A 65 4.14 7.07 -11.11
CA SER A 65 5.00 6.13 -10.38
C SER A 65 5.34 4.87 -11.19
N LYS A 66 4.44 4.40 -12.06
CA LYS A 66 4.71 3.28 -12.99
C LYS A 66 5.52 3.69 -14.24
N ALA A 67 5.33 4.90 -14.76
CA ALA A 67 6.08 5.40 -15.93
C ALA A 67 7.57 5.62 -15.62
N HIS A 68 7.95 5.85 -14.36
CA HIS A 68 9.36 5.96 -13.94
C HIS A 68 10.12 4.62 -14.02
N VAL A 69 9.44 3.47 -14.16
CA VAL A 69 10.09 2.15 -14.29
C VAL A 69 10.20 1.68 -15.74
N SER A 70 9.39 2.20 -16.67
CA SER A 70 9.36 1.68 -18.05
C SER A 70 9.78 2.67 -19.14
N HIS A 71 10.16 3.91 -18.80
CA HIS A 71 10.67 4.88 -19.78
C HIS A 71 12.04 5.49 -19.40
N SER A 72 12.86 4.75 -18.64
CA SER A 72 14.21 5.14 -18.24
C SER A 72 15.29 4.83 -19.29
N GLU A 73 15.03 5.04 -20.59
CA GLU A 73 16.12 4.81 -21.56
C GLU A 73 16.09 5.65 -22.82
N LYS A 74 15.70 6.93 -22.76
CA LYS A 74 16.24 8.00 -23.63
C LYS A 74 15.40 9.27 -23.46
N LYS A 75 16.01 10.31 -22.89
CA LYS A 75 15.93 11.74 -23.27
C LYS A 75 15.69 12.68 -22.08
N SER A 76 16.75 13.45 -21.81
CA SER A 76 16.77 14.79 -21.22
C SER A 76 16.63 14.94 -19.70
N LEU A 77 17.78 14.80 -19.05
CA LEU A 77 18.34 15.83 -18.18
C LEU A 77 18.01 17.24 -18.71
N SER A 78 17.04 17.93 -18.11
CA SER A 78 16.97 19.40 -18.04
C SER A 78 15.66 19.80 -17.37
N ASN A 79 15.75 20.62 -16.33
CA ASN A 79 14.65 21.23 -15.59
C ASN A 79 14.21 20.50 -14.31
N LEU A 80 15.15 20.50 -13.36
CA LEU A 80 14.89 20.40 -11.94
C LEU A 80 14.19 21.70 -11.49
N GLN A 81 12.86 21.75 -11.55
CA GLN A 81 12.08 22.81 -10.92
C GLN A 81 11.22 22.20 -9.80
N THR A 82 11.86 22.16 -8.63
CA THR A 82 11.30 22.29 -7.29
C THR A 82 9.77 22.25 -7.21
N ILE A 83 9.23 21.08 -6.90
CA ILE A 83 7.85 20.94 -6.44
C ILE A 83 7.80 21.56 -5.04
N GLN A 84 7.27 22.79 -4.93
CA GLN A 84 6.84 23.34 -3.64
C GLN A 84 5.61 22.55 -3.17
N ILE A 85 5.83 21.69 -2.18
CA ILE A 85 4.77 20.99 -1.46
C ILE A 85 4.27 21.95 -0.38
N TYR A 86 3.13 22.60 -0.62
CA TYR A 86 2.44 23.36 0.41
C TYR A 86 1.63 22.38 1.28
N THR A 87 2.08 22.17 2.52
CA THR A 87 1.25 21.57 3.57
C THR A 87 0.26 22.62 4.07
N SER A 88 -0.95 22.19 4.46
CA SER A 88 -2.09 22.99 4.94
C SER A 88 -1.86 23.81 6.22
N ASP A 89 -0.63 23.89 6.72
CA ASP A 89 -0.22 24.66 7.88
C ASP A 89 0.98 25.50 7.43
N GLY A 90 0.86 26.82 7.42
CA GLY A 90 1.71 27.78 6.68
C GLY A 90 3.18 27.89 7.09
N LYS A 91 3.79 26.81 7.58
CA LYS A 91 5.21 26.72 7.89
C LYS A 91 5.94 26.11 6.68
N GLN A 92 6.68 26.93 5.96
CA GLN A 92 7.64 26.48 4.93
C GLN A 92 8.61 25.49 5.60
N VAL A 93 8.41 24.18 5.37
CA VAL A 93 9.42 23.18 5.70
C VAL A 93 10.52 23.35 4.66
N SER A 94 11.68 23.83 5.10
CA SER A 94 12.81 24.09 4.21
C SER A 94 13.25 22.76 3.58
N HIS A 95 13.61 22.76 2.30
CA HIS A 95 14.13 21.59 1.58
C HIS A 95 15.30 20.90 2.33
N THR A 96 16.00 21.65 3.19
CA THR A 96 17.03 21.15 4.09
C THR A 96 16.47 20.22 5.18
N GLU A 97 15.33 20.53 5.77
CA GLU A 97 14.71 19.71 6.83
C GLU A 97 14.22 18.37 6.27
N ILE A 98 13.64 18.37 5.07
CA ILE A 98 13.22 17.15 4.37
C ILE A 98 14.43 16.27 4.06
N LYS A 99 15.53 16.85 3.60
CA LYS A 99 16.78 16.12 3.32
C LYS A 99 17.42 15.56 4.60
N THR A 100 17.38 16.31 5.69
CA THR A 100 17.85 15.85 7.00
C THR A 100 17.00 14.68 7.50
N ALA A 101 15.66 14.82 7.48
CA ALA A 101 14.75 13.74 7.85
C ALA A 101 14.97 12.49 6.98
N GLN A 102 15.13 12.65 5.67
CA GLN A 102 15.44 11.52 4.78
C GLN A 102 16.74 10.80 5.17
N SER A 103 17.79 11.54 5.51
CA SER A 103 19.06 10.95 5.94
C SER A 103 18.95 10.23 7.28
N GLU A 104 18.16 10.77 8.21
CA GLU A 104 17.90 10.19 9.53
C GLU A 104 17.09 8.89 9.40
N LEU A 105 15.97 8.92 8.67
CA LEU A 105 15.18 7.72 8.37
C LEU A 105 16.00 6.65 7.63
N SER A 106 16.89 7.05 6.71
CA SER A 106 17.79 6.11 6.02
C SER A 106 18.80 5.48 6.99
N GLY A 107 19.28 6.24 7.97
CA GLY A 107 20.14 5.74 9.04
C GLY A 107 19.41 4.75 9.95
N GLU A 108 18.21 5.10 10.41
CA GLU A 108 17.36 4.23 11.24
C GLU A 108 16.99 2.94 10.51
N LEU A 109 16.64 3.02 9.23
CA LEU A 109 16.30 1.85 8.43
C LEU A 109 17.48 0.89 8.28
N ASN A 110 18.70 1.41 8.13
CA ASN A 110 19.90 0.58 8.11
C ASN A 110 20.17 -0.06 9.48
N LYS A 111 20.02 0.69 10.59
CA LYS A 111 20.16 0.13 11.95
C LYS A 111 19.13 -0.97 12.22
N LEU A 112 17.88 -0.75 11.82
CA LEU A 112 16.81 -1.72 11.97
C LEU A 112 17.08 -2.97 11.14
N LYS A 113 17.54 -2.80 9.90
CA LYS A 113 17.92 -3.91 9.01
C LYS A 113 19.04 -4.77 9.59
N GLU A 114 20.08 -4.17 10.16
CA GLU A 114 21.14 -4.93 10.82
C GLU A 114 20.65 -5.61 12.10
N THR A 115 19.74 -4.99 12.86
CA THR A 115 19.11 -5.61 14.04
C THR A 115 18.25 -6.82 13.66
N VAL A 116 17.51 -6.75 12.55
CA VAL A 116 16.71 -7.87 12.03
C VAL A 116 17.61 -9.02 11.61
N LYS A 117 18.69 -8.76 10.87
CA LYS A 117 19.65 -9.81 10.51
C LYS A 117 20.24 -10.53 11.72
N LEU A 118 20.62 -9.79 12.77
CA LEU A 118 21.14 -10.38 14.00
C LEU A 118 20.08 -11.26 14.68
N LYS A 119 18.82 -10.80 14.73
CA LYS A 119 17.71 -11.58 15.27
C LYS A 119 17.40 -12.82 14.44
N ASP A 120 17.49 -12.76 13.11
CA ASP A 120 17.31 -13.94 12.25
C ASP A 120 18.37 -15.00 12.53
N SER A 121 19.64 -14.60 12.72
CA SER A 121 20.72 -15.51 13.12
C SER A 121 20.50 -16.10 14.52
N GLU A 122 19.94 -15.34 15.46
CA GLU A 122 19.59 -15.83 16.80
C GLU A 122 18.42 -16.83 16.74
N ILE A 123 17.42 -16.58 15.90
CA ILE A 123 16.29 -17.50 15.67
C ILE A 123 16.81 -18.83 15.08
N GLU A 124 17.72 -18.79 14.11
CA GLU A 124 18.31 -20.00 13.54
C GLU A 124 19.07 -20.81 14.59
N ARG A 125 19.88 -20.14 15.43
CA ARG A 125 20.62 -20.80 16.52
C ARG A 125 19.68 -21.44 17.54
N LEU A 126 18.64 -20.74 17.96
CA LEU A 126 17.65 -21.25 18.92
C LEU A 126 16.87 -22.43 18.34
N ASN A 127 16.50 -22.39 17.06
CA ASN A 127 15.80 -23.49 16.41
C ASN A 127 16.66 -24.76 16.35
N GLN A 128 17.96 -24.61 16.10
CA GLN A 128 18.91 -25.72 16.16
C GLN A 128 19.02 -26.31 17.57
N GLU A 129 19.05 -25.45 18.61
CA GLU A 129 19.09 -25.89 20.00
C GLU A 129 17.81 -26.65 20.38
N ILE A 130 16.63 -26.15 20.00
CA ILE A 130 15.34 -26.83 20.19
C ILE A 130 15.34 -28.20 19.51
N SER A 131 15.82 -28.28 18.26
CA SER A 131 15.93 -29.55 17.55
C SER A 131 16.81 -30.55 18.28
N ASN A 132 17.94 -30.11 18.85
CA ASN A 132 18.85 -30.96 19.60
C ASN A 132 18.26 -31.39 20.97
N LEU A 133 17.53 -30.51 21.64
CA LEU A 133 16.81 -30.84 22.86
C LEU A 133 15.70 -31.88 22.59
N GLN A 134 14.95 -31.73 21.49
CA GLN A 134 13.93 -32.72 21.10
C GLN A 134 14.52 -34.10 20.78
N THR A 135 15.70 -34.17 20.15
CA THR A 135 16.35 -35.46 19.89
C THR A 135 16.82 -36.12 21.19
N LEU A 136 17.36 -35.35 22.14
CA LEU A 136 17.73 -35.87 23.46
C LEU A 136 16.53 -36.45 24.23
N VAL A 137 15.41 -35.72 24.27
CA VAL A 137 14.18 -36.20 24.92
C VAL A 137 13.66 -37.49 24.27
N GLN A 138 13.69 -37.58 22.94
CA GLN A 138 13.30 -38.80 22.23
C GLN A 138 14.20 -39.99 22.59
N ILE A 139 15.52 -39.79 22.67
CA ILE A 139 16.48 -40.84 23.07
C ILE A 139 16.17 -41.33 24.49
N GLU A 140 15.87 -40.42 25.42
CA GLU A 140 15.53 -40.77 26.80
C GLU A 140 14.23 -41.57 26.90
N SER A 141 13.21 -41.20 26.11
CA SER A 141 11.95 -41.96 26.02
C SER A 141 12.18 -43.36 25.45
N LEU A 142 12.94 -43.48 24.35
CA LEU A 142 13.30 -44.77 23.73
C LEU A 142 14.08 -45.67 24.69
N LYS A 143 15.00 -45.10 25.46
CA LYS A 143 15.75 -45.83 26.49
C LYS A 143 14.84 -46.38 27.58
N THR A 144 13.85 -45.61 27.99
CA THR A 144 12.87 -46.01 29.01
C THR A 144 11.95 -47.12 28.48
N GLU A 145 11.48 -46.99 27.24
CA GLU A 145 10.68 -48.04 26.59
C GLU A 145 11.48 -49.34 26.42
N LEU A 146 12.74 -49.25 25.98
CA LEU A 146 13.62 -50.41 25.83
C LEU A 146 13.86 -51.11 27.18
N ALA A 147 14.08 -50.34 28.26
CA ALA A 147 14.23 -50.88 29.60
C ALA A 147 12.95 -51.61 30.06
N ASN A 148 11.77 -51.06 29.79
CA ASN A 148 10.49 -51.68 30.10
C ASN A 148 10.26 -52.97 29.30
N LEU A 149 10.47 -52.93 27.97
CA LEU A 149 10.40 -54.10 27.09
C LEU A 149 11.34 -55.22 27.54
N LYS A 150 12.59 -54.88 27.93
CA LYS A 150 13.55 -55.84 28.46
C LYS A 150 13.09 -56.49 29.77
N MET A 151 12.46 -55.71 30.65
CA MET A 151 11.89 -56.22 31.90
C MET A 151 10.69 -57.16 31.65
N LEU A 152 9.81 -56.81 30.70
CA LEU A 152 8.69 -57.67 30.31
C LEU A 152 9.19 -58.98 29.68
N ALA A 153 10.21 -58.92 28.82
CA ALA A 153 10.82 -60.09 28.21
C ALA A 153 11.56 -60.98 29.23
N SER A 154 12.21 -60.41 30.24
CA SER A 154 12.83 -61.21 31.31
C SER A 154 11.77 -61.86 32.20
N LYS A 155 10.69 -61.13 32.53
CA LYS A 155 9.56 -61.65 33.31
C LYS A 155 8.83 -62.78 32.61
N SER A 156 8.64 -62.70 31.29
CA SER A 156 8.04 -63.80 30.52
C SER A 156 8.95 -65.02 30.47
N LYS A 157 10.26 -64.83 30.36
CA LYS A 157 11.26 -65.92 30.36
C LYS A 157 11.30 -66.68 31.69
N THR A 158 11.15 -65.99 32.82
CA THR A 158 11.10 -66.62 34.16
C THR A 158 9.80 -67.37 34.43
N LYS A 159 8.70 -67.04 33.74
CA LYS A 159 7.39 -67.68 33.94
C LYS A 159 7.20 -68.98 33.12
N ASN A 160 8.05 -69.21 32.13
CA ASN A 160 8.01 -70.38 31.24
C ASN A 160 9.04 -71.47 31.61
N ASN A 161 9.66 -71.38 32.79
CA ASN A 161 10.62 -72.33 33.36
C ASN A 161 10.08 -72.82 34.70
#